data_AF-A0A399GDM1-F1
#
_entry.id   AF-A0A399GDM1-F1
#
_cell.length_a   1.000
_cell.length_b   1.000
_cell.length_c   1.000
_cell.angle_alpha   90.00
_cell.angle_beta   90.00
_cell.angle_gamma   90.00
#
_symmetry.space_group_name_H-M   'P 1'
#
loop_
_entity.id
_entity.type
_entity.pdbx_description
1 polymer ?
#
loop_
_entity_poly.entity_id
_entity_poly.type
_entity_poly.pdbx_seq_one_letter_code
_entity_poly.pdbx_strand_id
1 'polypeptide(L)'
;MRRRHIASIRLTRQLANHLVGEPQEHKQLWTSVYERMLPLVFGVGYFLDEHRRLLLERDLGHIRPRSRIGYHVRTTGGITNQERKILKNLDAPLRLQYFYMYCFIVQVLLRKLRPSSRTGAVEKFLRGWSNQPACSEDIAFLLILGGTGQIAKLLACPMYSDRRRYLLAYRTHMSPHTSKCWRRHWKDAGVVSPALLDDIPCTQIGITQLDQIWVPLIAHMMEPGARNFTEQERIRYDELKMSKKFINEVMGYDILRGRAADGGESDDEHEP
;
A
#
# COMPACT_ATOMS: atom_id res chain seq x y z
N MET A 1 3.04 -7.43 17.35
CA MET A 1 2.90 -5.95 17.49
C MET A 1 4.19 -5.18 17.16
N ARG A 2 5.34 -5.43 17.82
CA ARG A 2 6.59 -4.66 17.64
C ARG A 2 7.11 -4.56 16.19
N ARG A 3 7.09 -5.66 15.42
CA ARG A 3 7.54 -5.66 14.01
C ARG A 3 6.68 -4.76 13.09
N ARG A 4 5.36 -4.80 13.27
CA ARG A 4 4.40 -3.95 12.53
C ARG A 4 4.61 -2.48 12.84
N HIS A 5 4.83 -2.15 14.11
CA HIS A 5 5.09 -0.77 14.52
C HIS A 5 6.35 -0.22 13.86
N ILE A 6 7.46 -0.97 13.89
CA ILE A 6 8.72 -0.59 13.23
C ILE A 6 8.53 -0.44 11.71
N ALA A 7 7.79 -1.36 11.07
CA ALA A 7 7.50 -1.29 9.64
C ALA A 7 6.69 -0.03 9.28
N SER A 8 5.69 0.31 10.10
CA SER A 8 4.85 1.50 9.91
C SER A 8 5.65 2.79 10.10
N ILE A 9 6.53 2.87 11.11
CA ILE A 9 7.48 3.97 11.29
C ILE A 9 8.35 4.17 10.05
N ARG A 10 8.95 3.09 9.54
CA ARG A 10 9.82 3.15 8.36
C ARG A 10 9.05 3.58 7.11
N LEU A 11 7.86 3.03 6.89
CA LEU A 11 7.02 3.40 5.75
C LEU A 11 6.61 4.88 5.84
N THR A 12 6.14 5.32 7.01
CA THR A 12 5.74 6.71 7.26
C THR A 12 6.88 7.67 6.96
N ARG A 13 8.10 7.37 7.41
CA ARG A 13 9.30 8.16 7.08
C ARG A 13 9.53 8.26 5.57
N GLN A 14 9.44 7.14 4.84
CA GLN A 14 9.64 7.15 3.39
C GLN A 14 8.56 7.96 2.66
N LEU A 15 7.32 7.91 3.14
CA LEU A 15 6.23 8.69 2.56
C LEU A 15 6.35 10.19 2.88
N ALA A 16 6.70 10.55 4.11
CA ALA A 16 6.96 11.94 4.50
C ALA A 16 8.13 12.53 3.70
N ASN A 17 9.24 11.79 3.57
CA ASN A 17 10.37 12.18 2.73
C ASN A 17 9.96 12.36 1.26
N HIS A 18 9.02 11.56 0.76
CA HIS A 18 8.52 11.71 -0.60
C HIS A 18 7.72 13.00 -0.81
N LEU A 19 7.00 13.47 0.22
CA LEU A 19 6.15 14.66 0.14
C LEU A 19 6.90 15.96 0.37
N VAL A 20 7.75 16.00 1.41
CA VAL A 20 8.34 17.25 1.93
C VAL A 20 9.84 17.36 1.64
N GLY A 21 10.48 16.28 1.17
CA GLY A 21 11.94 16.18 1.14
C GLY A 21 12.50 15.73 2.50
N GLU A 22 13.81 15.82 2.67
CA GLU A 22 14.44 15.39 3.92
C GLU A 22 14.20 16.37 5.08
N PRO A 23 14.18 15.91 6.34
CA PRO A 23 13.85 16.75 7.50
C PRO A 23 14.78 17.97 7.69
N GLN A 24 15.94 17.99 7.05
CA GLN A 24 16.93 19.06 7.16
C GLN A 24 16.46 20.38 6.53
N GLU A 25 15.60 20.33 5.51
CA GLU A 25 15.15 21.52 4.77
C GLU A 25 13.85 22.12 5.35
N HIS A 26 12.93 21.28 5.85
CA HIS A 26 11.61 21.71 6.34
C HIS A 26 11.16 20.94 7.58
N LYS A 27 11.97 21.00 8.65
CA LYS A 27 11.81 20.15 9.85
C LYS A 27 10.41 20.17 10.48
N GLN A 28 9.80 21.34 10.64
CA GLN A 28 8.48 21.48 11.28
C GLN A 28 7.36 20.87 10.42
N LEU A 29 7.34 21.18 9.12
CA LEU A 29 6.38 20.61 8.17
C LEU A 29 6.55 19.09 8.09
N TRP A 30 7.79 18.61 8.00
CA TRP A 30 8.08 17.19 7.97
C TRP A 30 7.56 16.45 9.21
N THR A 31 7.80 17.00 10.41
CA THR A 31 7.31 16.42 11.67
C THR A 31 5.78 16.37 11.70
N SER A 32 5.12 17.47 11.32
CA SER A 32 3.65 17.53 11.26
C SER A 32 3.07 16.46 10.31
N VAL A 33 3.64 16.35 9.11
CA VAL A 33 3.25 15.33 8.12
C VAL A 33 3.48 13.93 8.69
N TYR A 34 4.67 13.66 9.24
CA TYR A 34 5.01 12.37 9.80
C TYR A 34 4.05 11.94 10.93
N GLU A 35 3.76 12.84 11.88
CA GLU A 35 2.88 12.56 13.01
C GLU A 35 1.43 12.31 12.57
N ARG A 36 0.92 13.05 11.57
CA ARG A 36 -0.41 12.81 10.99
C ARG A 36 -0.49 11.48 10.23
N MET A 37 0.56 11.14 9.48
CA MET A 37 0.60 9.91 8.68
C MET A 37 0.73 8.64 9.53
N LEU A 38 1.52 8.68 10.61
CA LEU A 38 1.90 7.49 11.35
C LEU A 38 0.72 6.61 11.81
N PRO A 39 -0.33 7.14 12.48
CA PRO A 39 -1.47 6.33 12.89
C PRO A 39 -2.24 5.77 11.69
N LEU A 40 -2.31 6.53 10.59
CA LEU A 40 -3.01 6.09 9.38
C LEU A 40 -2.26 4.97 8.65
N VAL A 41 -0.94 5.10 8.51
CA VAL A 41 -0.08 4.04 7.95
C VAL A 41 -0.14 2.79 8.81
N PHE A 42 -0.22 2.93 10.13
CA PHE A 42 -0.41 1.80 11.04
C PHE A 42 -1.76 1.11 10.81
N GLY A 43 -2.85 1.87 10.69
CA GLY A 43 -4.19 1.34 10.38
C GLY A 43 -4.26 0.61 9.04
N VAL A 44 -3.69 1.19 7.98
CA VAL A 44 -3.54 0.52 6.67
C VAL A 44 -2.70 -0.75 6.80
N GLY A 45 -1.61 -0.71 7.56
CA GLY A 45 -0.76 -1.87 7.81
C GLY A 45 -1.47 -3.01 8.54
N TYR A 46 -2.33 -2.69 9.52
CA TYR A 46 -3.20 -3.67 10.15
C TYR A 46 -4.18 -4.29 9.15
N PHE A 47 -4.84 -3.46 8.34
CA PHE A 47 -5.78 -3.94 7.34
C PHE A 47 -5.12 -4.92 6.35
N LEU A 48 -3.96 -4.55 5.80
CA LEU A 48 -3.22 -5.40 4.86
C LEU A 48 -2.73 -6.71 5.50
N ASP A 49 -2.34 -6.69 6.78
CA ASP A 49 -1.94 -7.88 7.51
C ASP A 49 -3.11 -8.87 7.67
N GLU A 50 -4.29 -8.40 8.08
CA GLU A 50 -5.47 -9.24 8.22
C GLU A 50 -5.99 -9.72 6.85
N HIS A 51 -5.92 -8.86 5.83
CA HIS A 51 -6.25 -9.23 4.45
C HIS A 51 -5.36 -10.36 3.95
N ARG A 52 -4.04 -10.22 4.12
CA ARG A 52 -3.07 -11.28 3.81
C ARG A 52 -3.39 -12.56 4.58
N ARG A 53 -3.66 -12.47 5.89
CA ARG A 53 -3.99 -13.64 6.72
C ARG A 53 -5.18 -14.41 6.13
N LEU A 54 -6.26 -13.72 5.76
CA LEU A 54 -7.45 -14.33 5.17
C LEU A 54 -7.19 -14.98 3.80
N LEU A 55 -6.37 -14.34 2.95
CA LEU A 55 -5.99 -14.93 1.66
C LEU A 55 -5.18 -16.21 1.85
N LEU A 56 -4.22 -16.19 2.77
CA LEU A 56 -3.41 -17.38 3.08
C LEU A 56 -4.25 -18.48 3.72
N GLU A 57 -5.19 -18.14 4.59
CA GLU A 57 -6.15 -19.10 5.15
C GLU A 57 -7.04 -19.72 4.07
N ARG A 58 -7.53 -18.94 3.10
CA ARG A 58 -8.31 -19.47 1.96
C ARG A 58 -7.49 -20.44 1.10
N ASP A 59 -6.24 -20.10 0.82
CA ASP A 59 -5.44 -20.84 -0.16
C ASP A 59 -4.66 -22.01 0.45
N LEU A 60 -4.21 -21.87 1.70
CA LEU A 60 -3.39 -22.86 2.42
C LEU A 60 -4.13 -23.51 3.59
N GLY A 61 -5.25 -22.97 4.09
CA GLY A 61 -5.90 -23.44 5.31
C GLY A 61 -6.58 -24.81 5.23
N HIS A 62 -6.53 -25.46 4.06
CA HIS A 62 -7.00 -26.82 3.87
C HIS A 62 -5.90 -27.66 3.25
N ILE A 63 -5.55 -28.78 3.91
CA ILE A 63 -4.62 -29.78 3.36
C ILE A 63 -5.28 -30.37 2.11
N ARG A 64 -4.70 -30.08 0.94
CA ARG A 64 -5.24 -30.57 -0.34
C ARG A 64 -4.55 -31.88 -0.74
N PRO A 65 -5.25 -32.80 -1.42
CA PRO A 65 -4.59 -33.91 -2.11
C PRO A 65 -3.52 -33.34 -3.04
N ARG A 66 -2.31 -33.89 -3.01
CA ARG A 66 -1.14 -33.42 -3.80
C ARG A 66 -1.26 -33.73 -5.31
N SER A 67 -2.46 -33.64 -5.87
CA SER A 67 -2.75 -33.94 -7.28
C SER A 67 -2.45 -32.78 -8.23
N ARG A 68 -2.32 -31.55 -7.72
CA ARG A 68 -1.83 -30.39 -8.49
C ARG A 68 -0.36 -30.19 -8.19
N ILE A 69 0.47 -30.40 -9.20
CA ILE A 69 1.90 -30.12 -9.16
C ILE A 69 2.09 -28.69 -9.66
N GLY A 70 2.66 -27.81 -8.84
CA GLY A 70 3.12 -26.49 -9.28
C GLY A 70 2.71 -25.33 -8.36
N TYR A 71 3.69 -24.48 -8.06
CA TYR A 71 3.48 -23.20 -7.41
C TYR A 71 3.04 -22.17 -8.45
N HIS A 72 1.86 -21.58 -8.25
CA HIS A 72 1.36 -20.53 -9.13
C HIS A 72 0.76 -19.37 -8.34
N VAL A 73 1.13 -18.16 -8.73
CA VAL A 73 0.48 -16.94 -8.26
C VAL A 73 -0.53 -16.52 -9.31
N ARG A 74 -1.79 -16.36 -8.90
CA ARG A 74 -2.86 -15.89 -9.78
C ARG A 74 -3.50 -14.64 -9.20
N THR A 75 -4.08 -13.85 -10.08
CA THR A 75 -4.92 -12.72 -9.68
C THR A 75 -6.30 -13.22 -9.25
N THR A 76 -6.88 -12.64 -8.20
CA THR A 76 -8.23 -12.94 -7.71
C THR A 76 -9.01 -11.66 -7.39
N GLY A 77 -10.34 -11.78 -7.27
CA GLY A 77 -11.21 -10.67 -6.88
C GLY A 77 -11.07 -10.27 -5.40
N GLY A 78 -11.83 -9.27 -5.00
CA GLY A 78 -11.94 -8.82 -3.61
C GLY A 78 -12.55 -9.87 -2.67
N ILE A 79 -12.29 -9.72 -1.38
CA ILE A 79 -12.88 -10.55 -0.30
C ILE A 79 -13.71 -9.66 0.64
N THR A 80 -14.59 -8.86 0.04
CA THR A 80 -15.29 -7.74 0.68
C THR A 80 -16.08 -8.12 1.94
N ASN A 81 -16.70 -9.30 1.95
CA ASN A 81 -17.42 -9.80 3.12
C ASN A 81 -16.51 -10.02 4.33
N GLN A 82 -15.29 -10.51 4.08
CA GLN A 82 -14.28 -10.71 5.11
C GLN A 82 -13.58 -9.39 5.47
N GLU A 83 -13.28 -8.53 4.48
CA GLU A 83 -12.72 -7.19 4.70
C GLU A 83 -13.62 -6.33 5.59
N ARG A 84 -14.95 -6.48 5.50
CA ARG A 84 -15.89 -5.80 6.39
C ARG A 84 -15.64 -6.14 7.87
N LYS A 85 -15.22 -7.36 8.18
CA LYS A 85 -14.87 -7.76 9.56
C LYS A 85 -13.58 -7.09 10.02
N ILE A 86 -12.60 -6.93 9.13
CA ILE A 86 -11.36 -6.21 9.41
C ILE A 86 -11.67 -4.73 9.70
N LEU A 87 -12.51 -4.10 8.88
CA LEU A 87 -12.86 -2.69 9.03
C LEU A 87 -13.60 -2.39 10.34
N LYS A 88 -14.39 -3.35 10.85
CA LYS A 88 -15.04 -3.23 12.16
C LYS A 88 -14.06 -3.13 13.32
N ASN A 89 -12.86 -3.70 13.19
CA ASN A 89 -11.79 -3.64 14.18
C ASN A 89 -10.93 -2.38 14.08
N LEU A 90 -11.14 -1.56 13.04
CA LEU A 90 -10.49 -0.26 12.88
C LEU A 90 -11.36 0.84 13.50
N ASP A 91 -10.67 1.89 13.98
CA ASP A 91 -11.31 3.07 14.59
C ASP A 91 -12.33 3.68 13.63
N ALA A 92 -13.60 3.70 14.06
CA ALA A 92 -14.71 4.13 13.22
C ALA A 92 -14.53 5.53 12.64
N PRO A 93 -14.07 6.55 13.40
CA PRO A 93 -13.90 7.91 12.87
C PRO A 93 -12.78 8.04 11.83
N LEU A 94 -11.87 7.06 11.75
CA LEU A 94 -10.69 7.12 10.88
C LEU A 94 -10.80 6.20 9.65
N ARG A 95 -11.89 5.46 9.48
CA ARG A 95 -12.04 4.44 8.41
C ARG A 95 -11.82 5.02 7.01
N LEU A 96 -12.33 6.22 6.76
CA LEU A 96 -12.23 6.88 5.47
C LEU A 96 -10.82 7.43 5.24
N GLN A 97 -10.19 7.97 6.28
CA GLN A 97 -8.82 8.48 6.27
C GLN A 97 -7.81 7.33 6.05
N TYR A 98 -8.07 6.15 6.63
CA TYR A 98 -7.26 4.97 6.34
C TYR A 98 -7.39 4.55 4.87
N PHE A 99 -8.59 4.59 4.29
CA PHE A 99 -8.79 4.34 2.86
C PHE A 99 -8.04 5.35 1.99
N TYR A 100 -8.10 6.64 2.31
CA TYR A 100 -7.35 7.67 1.59
C TYR A 100 -5.84 7.49 1.72
N MET A 101 -5.35 7.11 2.90
CA MET A 101 -3.95 6.75 3.10
C MET A 101 -3.54 5.54 2.26
N TYR A 102 -4.39 4.52 2.15
CA TYR A 102 -4.16 3.38 1.27
C TYR A 102 -4.05 3.81 -0.19
N CYS A 103 -5.02 4.60 -0.68
CA CYS A 103 -4.99 5.14 -2.04
C CYS A 103 -3.70 5.94 -2.29
N PHE A 104 -3.28 6.76 -1.33
CA PHE A 104 -2.02 7.49 -1.41
C PHE A 104 -0.80 6.55 -1.48
N ILE A 105 -0.71 5.53 -0.64
CA ILE A 105 0.38 4.54 -0.68
C ILE A 105 0.45 3.87 -2.07
N VAL A 106 -0.69 3.47 -2.63
CA VAL A 106 -0.77 2.88 -3.96
C VAL A 106 -0.31 3.86 -5.04
N GLN A 107 -0.74 5.13 -4.97
CA GLN A 107 -0.28 6.18 -5.89
C GLN A 107 1.25 6.37 -5.83
N VAL A 108 1.83 6.42 -4.63
CA VAL A 108 3.28 6.55 -4.45
C VAL A 108 4.00 5.35 -5.05
N LEU A 109 3.52 4.13 -4.82
CA LEU A 109 4.08 2.91 -5.39
C LEU A 109 4.05 2.93 -6.92
N LEU A 110 2.89 3.20 -7.51
CA LEU A 110 2.71 3.29 -8.98
C LEU A 110 3.65 4.36 -9.57
N ARG A 111 3.80 5.51 -8.92
CA ARG A 111 4.67 6.59 -9.38
C ARG A 111 6.15 6.22 -9.28
N LYS A 112 6.59 5.66 -8.16
CA LYS A 112 8.00 5.29 -7.93
C LYS A 112 8.45 4.07 -8.74
N LEU A 113 7.50 3.27 -9.23
CA LEU A 113 7.72 2.11 -10.09
C LEU A 113 7.40 2.37 -11.57
N ARG A 114 7.23 3.63 -11.96
CA ARG A 114 7.17 4.06 -13.36
C ARG A 114 8.54 4.61 -13.79
N PRO A 115 9.06 4.24 -14.97
CA PRO A 115 10.29 4.82 -15.47
C PRO A 115 10.14 6.32 -15.67
N SER A 116 11.22 7.09 -15.46
CA SER A 116 11.19 8.52 -15.74
C SER A 116 11.12 8.77 -17.25
N SER A 117 10.20 9.65 -17.67
CA SER A 117 10.04 10.03 -19.08
C SER A 117 11.27 10.79 -19.64
N ARG A 118 12.17 11.28 -18.78
CA ARG A 118 13.29 12.17 -19.14
C ARG A 118 14.61 11.48 -19.52
N THR A 119 14.77 10.18 -19.32
CA THR A 119 15.98 9.47 -19.79
C THR A 119 15.81 9.11 -21.27
N GLY A 120 16.78 9.47 -22.12
CA GLY A 120 16.74 9.19 -23.56
C GLY A 120 16.78 7.68 -23.86
N ALA A 121 16.23 7.28 -25.01
CA ALA A 121 16.11 5.87 -25.41
C ALA A 121 17.47 5.12 -25.47
N VAL A 122 18.56 5.84 -25.79
CA VAL A 122 19.91 5.29 -25.92
C VAL A 122 20.53 4.94 -24.56
N GLU A 123 20.40 5.81 -23.56
CA GLU A 123 20.92 5.54 -22.20
C GLU A 123 20.13 4.41 -21.52
N LYS A 124 18.85 4.25 -21.87
CA LYS A 124 17.97 3.17 -21.41
C LYS A 124 18.33 1.80 -22.01
N PHE A 125 18.67 1.77 -23.30
CA PHE A 125 19.10 0.54 -24.00
C PHE A 125 20.45 0.05 -23.49
N LEU A 126 21.43 0.95 -23.34
CA LEU A 126 22.77 0.62 -22.83
C LEU A 126 22.76 0.09 -21.39
N ARG A 127 21.78 0.50 -20.58
CA ARG A 127 21.61 0.02 -19.19
C ARG A 127 20.73 -1.23 -19.05
N GLY A 128 20.18 -1.77 -20.16
CA GLY A 128 19.31 -2.95 -20.15
C GLY A 128 18.00 -2.76 -19.36
N TRP A 129 17.52 -1.51 -19.25
CA TRP A 129 16.32 -1.23 -18.46
C TRP A 129 15.05 -1.55 -19.25
N SER A 130 14.17 -2.34 -18.65
CA SER A 130 12.82 -2.52 -19.18
C SER A 130 12.10 -1.17 -19.21
N ASN A 131 11.66 -0.75 -20.40
CA ASN A 131 10.86 0.46 -20.61
C ASN A 131 9.45 0.37 -20.01
N GLN A 132 9.06 -0.79 -19.49
CA GLN A 132 7.71 -1.03 -19.01
C GLN A 132 7.57 -0.67 -17.53
N PRO A 133 6.48 0.02 -17.14
CA PRO A 133 6.14 0.21 -15.74
C PRO A 133 6.03 -1.15 -15.04
N ALA A 134 6.18 -1.17 -13.71
CA ALA A 134 5.89 -2.39 -12.97
C ALA A 134 4.44 -2.82 -13.17
N CYS A 135 4.24 -4.13 -13.34
CA CYS A 135 2.93 -4.74 -13.46
C CYS A 135 2.14 -4.51 -12.17
N SER A 136 0.86 -4.17 -12.28
CA SER A 136 -0.01 -3.95 -11.11
C SER A 136 -0.10 -5.19 -10.21
N GLU A 137 -0.01 -6.37 -10.81
CA GLU A 137 0.01 -7.68 -10.15
C GLU A 137 1.27 -7.87 -9.30
N ASP A 138 2.43 -7.42 -9.78
CA ASP A 138 3.67 -7.47 -8.99
C ASP A 138 3.58 -6.52 -7.80
N ILE A 139 3.00 -5.33 -8.01
CA ILE A 139 2.79 -4.35 -6.94
C ILE A 139 1.80 -4.91 -5.91
N ALA A 140 0.69 -5.49 -6.35
CA ALA A 140 -0.29 -6.15 -5.48
C ALA A 140 0.34 -7.31 -4.70
N PHE A 141 1.18 -8.11 -5.35
CA PHE A 141 1.92 -9.20 -4.72
C PHE A 141 2.81 -8.69 -3.58
N LEU A 142 3.60 -7.64 -3.82
CA LEU A 142 4.43 -7.03 -2.79
C LEU A 142 3.59 -6.38 -1.68
N LEU A 143 2.52 -5.66 -2.05
CA LEU A 143 1.66 -4.95 -1.12
C LEU A 143 0.99 -5.93 -0.14
N ILE A 144 0.42 -7.02 -0.66
CA ILE A 144 -0.31 -8.01 0.12
C ILE A 144 0.66 -8.91 0.89
N LEU A 145 1.57 -9.61 0.22
CA LEU A 145 2.42 -10.61 0.90
C LEU A 145 3.57 -9.97 1.67
N GLY A 146 4.05 -8.81 1.22
CA GLY A 146 5.15 -8.10 1.86
C GLY A 146 4.72 -7.10 2.92
N GLY A 147 3.51 -6.56 2.82
CA GLY A 147 2.99 -5.57 3.75
C GLY A 147 3.86 -4.31 3.86
N THR A 148 3.60 -3.50 4.90
CA THR A 148 4.27 -2.20 5.10
C THR A 148 5.79 -2.31 5.20
N GLY A 149 6.31 -3.43 5.70
CA GLY A 149 7.75 -3.64 5.87
C GLY A 149 8.50 -3.74 4.54
N GLN A 150 7.95 -4.47 3.56
CA GLN A 150 8.59 -4.62 2.25
C GLN A 150 8.35 -3.40 1.37
N ILE A 151 7.20 -2.73 1.52
CA ILE A 151 6.92 -1.44 0.88
C ILE A 151 7.94 -0.39 1.34
N ALA A 152 8.19 -0.28 2.65
CA ALA A 152 9.18 0.67 3.18
C ALA A 152 10.58 0.43 2.60
N LYS A 153 11.00 -0.84 2.52
CA LYS A 153 12.30 -1.20 1.92
C LYS A 153 12.37 -0.85 0.44
N LEU A 154 11.30 -1.11 -0.32
CA LEU A 154 11.23 -0.73 -1.73
C LEU A 154 11.32 0.79 -1.89
N LEU A 155 10.58 1.57 -1.11
CA LEU A 155 10.60 3.03 -1.23
C LEU A 155 11.94 3.64 -0.82
N ALA A 156 12.66 3.01 0.11
CA ALA A 156 14.00 3.40 0.53
C ALA A 156 15.08 3.17 -0.54
N CYS A 157 14.86 2.31 -1.54
CA CYS A 157 15.80 2.19 -2.67
C CYS A 157 15.82 3.52 -3.44
N PRO A 158 16.99 4.14 -3.70
CA PRO A 158 17.04 5.50 -4.26
C PRO A 158 16.66 5.53 -5.74
N MET A 159 17.18 4.59 -6.52
CA MET A 159 17.01 4.55 -7.98
C MET A 159 15.80 3.70 -8.41
N TYR A 160 15.23 4.05 -9.57
CA TYR A 160 14.16 3.25 -10.18
C TYR A 160 14.59 1.80 -10.45
N SER A 161 15.80 1.60 -11.00
CA SER A 161 16.35 0.28 -11.30
C SER A 161 16.46 -0.60 -10.05
N ASP A 162 16.87 -0.03 -8.92
CA ASP A 162 16.96 -0.75 -7.64
C ASP A 162 15.57 -1.17 -7.14
N ARG A 163 14.57 -0.29 -7.26
CA ARG A 163 13.18 -0.63 -6.90
C ARG A 163 12.63 -1.76 -7.75
N ARG A 164 12.91 -1.76 -9.06
CA ARG A 164 12.50 -2.84 -9.98
C ARG A 164 13.20 -4.14 -9.66
N ARG A 165 14.51 -4.11 -9.44
CA ARG A 165 15.30 -5.29 -9.03
C ARG A 165 14.81 -5.84 -7.69
N TYR A 166 14.50 -4.96 -6.73
CA TYR A 166 13.95 -5.33 -5.44
C TYR A 166 12.61 -6.05 -5.58
N LEU A 167 11.68 -5.48 -6.36
CA LEU A 167 10.36 -6.05 -6.61
C LEU A 167 10.46 -7.44 -7.27
N LEU A 168 11.29 -7.56 -8.31
CA LEU A 168 11.54 -8.83 -8.99
C LEU A 168 12.16 -9.85 -8.03
N ALA A 169 13.20 -9.47 -7.28
CA ALA A 169 13.85 -10.34 -6.31
C ALA A 169 12.89 -10.81 -5.21
N TYR A 170 11.99 -9.93 -4.73
CA TYR A 170 10.98 -10.31 -3.76
C TYR A 170 10.06 -11.42 -4.31
N ARG A 171 9.59 -11.27 -5.56
CA ARG A 171 8.76 -12.28 -6.23
C ARG A 171 9.52 -13.59 -6.47
N THR A 172 10.74 -13.54 -6.99
CA THR A 172 11.53 -14.75 -7.26
C THR A 172 11.93 -15.48 -5.97
N HIS A 173 12.21 -14.75 -4.89
CA HIS A 173 12.56 -15.35 -3.61
C HIS A 173 11.38 -16.06 -2.93
N MET A 174 10.13 -15.68 -3.24
CA MET A 174 8.93 -16.37 -2.74
C MET A 174 8.65 -17.68 -3.48
N SER A 175 9.17 -17.87 -4.69
CA SER A 175 8.91 -19.09 -5.47
C SER A 175 9.83 -20.25 -5.03
N PRO A 176 9.27 -21.44 -4.76
CA PRO A 176 10.05 -22.63 -4.40
C PRO A 176 10.88 -23.18 -5.56
N HIS A 177 10.55 -22.80 -6.80
CA HIS A 177 11.27 -23.25 -8.00
C HIS A 177 12.50 -22.39 -8.31
N THR A 178 12.54 -21.14 -7.84
CA THR A 178 13.59 -20.18 -8.23
C THR A 178 14.48 -19.74 -7.07
N SER A 179 14.20 -20.19 -5.84
CA SER A 179 14.92 -19.74 -4.66
C SER A 179 15.13 -20.89 -3.68
N LYS A 180 16.29 -20.94 -3.01
CA LYS A 180 16.53 -21.86 -1.89
C LYS A 180 16.03 -21.31 -0.55
N CYS A 181 15.80 -20.00 -0.46
CA CYS A 181 15.37 -19.35 0.77
C CYS A 181 13.85 -19.11 0.86
N TRP A 182 13.05 -19.61 -0.08
CA TRP A 182 11.60 -19.38 -0.14
C TRP A 182 10.86 -19.66 1.17
N ARG A 183 11.22 -20.72 1.89
CA ARG A 183 10.63 -21.03 3.21
C ARG A 183 10.78 -19.89 4.20
N ARG A 184 11.93 -19.20 4.21
CA ARG A 184 12.16 -18.03 5.08
C ARG A 184 11.25 -16.88 4.68
N HIS A 185 11.14 -16.61 3.39
CA HIS A 185 10.29 -15.53 2.87
C HIS A 185 8.80 -15.78 3.16
N TRP A 186 8.35 -17.03 3.06
CA TRP A 186 6.98 -17.41 3.43
C TRP A 186 6.71 -17.36 4.93
N LYS A 187 7.69 -17.71 5.77
CA LYS A 187 7.63 -17.48 7.22
C LYS A 187 7.51 -15.99 7.55
N ASP A 188 8.30 -15.15 6.88
CA ASP A 188 8.22 -13.69 7.03
C ASP A 188 6.86 -13.15 6.56
N ALA A 189 6.28 -13.77 5.53
CA ALA A 189 4.92 -13.51 5.05
C ALA A 189 3.83 -14.20 5.89
N GLY A 190 4.17 -14.73 7.08
CA GLY A 190 3.20 -15.22 8.08
C GLY A 190 2.84 -16.71 8.00
N VAL A 191 3.40 -17.48 7.06
CA VAL A 191 3.19 -18.94 6.99
C VAL A 191 4.18 -19.63 7.92
N VAL A 192 3.76 -19.84 9.18
CA VAL A 192 4.63 -20.38 10.23
C VAL A 192 4.54 -21.90 10.40
N SER A 193 3.42 -22.50 10.01
CA SER A 193 3.21 -23.95 10.12
C SER A 193 4.10 -24.71 9.13
N PRO A 194 4.92 -25.68 9.58
CA PRO A 194 5.72 -26.52 8.70
C PRO A 194 4.90 -27.24 7.64
N ALA A 195 3.73 -27.78 8.01
CA ALA A 195 2.84 -28.47 7.09
C ALA A 195 2.35 -27.54 5.96
N LEU A 196 1.97 -26.31 6.31
CA LEU A 196 1.54 -25.32 5.31
C LEU A 196 2.70 -24.91 4.40
N LEU A 197 3.94 -24.83 4.92
CA LEU A 197 5.11 -24.56 4.10
C LEU A 197 5.37 -25.71 3.11
N ASP A 198 5.18 -26.96 3.53
CA ASP A 198 5.38 -28.13 2.67
C ASP A 198 4.38 -28.20 1.50
N ASP A 199 3.22 -27.55 1.65
CA ASP A 199 2.19 -27.48 0.62
C ASP A 199 2.42 -26.35 -0.41
N ILE A 200 3.25 -25.35 -0.11
CA ILE A 200 3.50 -24.19 -0.99
C ILE A 200 3.95 -24.58 -2.41
N PRO A 201 4.88 -25.53 -2.61
CA PRO A 201 5.29 -25.99 -3.95
C PRO A 201 4.15 -26.55 -4.81
N CYS A 202 3.02 -26.89 -4.19
CA CYS A 202 1.85 -27.48 -4.85
C CYS A 202 0.61 -26.58 -4.74
N THR A 203 0.78 -25.31 -4.36
CA THR A 203 -0.34 -24.40 -4.08
C THR A 203 -0.49 -23.30 -5.12
N GLN A 204 -1.76 -22.96 -5.40
CA GLN A 204 -2.13 -21.75 -6.11
C GLN A 204 -2.48 -20.63 -5.11
N ILE A 205 -1.72 -19.55 -5.13
CA ILE A 205 -1.92 -18.39 -4.26
C ILE A 205 -2.65 -17.30 -5.07
N GLY A 206 -3.86 -16.95 -4.64
CA GLY A 206 -4.67 -15.89 -5.24
C GLY A 206 -4.42 -14.55 -4.58
N ILE A 207 -3.87 -13.59 -5.34
CA ILE A 207 -3.56 -12.23 -4.90
C ILE A 207 -4.64 -11.27 -5.40
N THR A 208 -5.25 -10.53 -4.48
CA THR A 208 -6.28 -9.54 -4.80
C THR A 208 -5.67 -8.38 -5.59
N GLN A 209 -6.35 -7.91 -6.63
CA GLN A 209 -5.92 -6.74 -7.40
C GLN A 209 -5.94 -5.46 -6.56
N LEU A 210 -5.11 -4.47 -6.90
CA LEU A 210 -4.99 -3.22 -6.15
C LEU A 210 -6.33 -2.49 -5.99
N ASP A 211 -7.09 -2.38 -7.07
CA ASP A 211 -8.41 -1.75 -7.12
C ASP A 211 -9.52 -2.60 -6.47
N GLN A 212 -9.20 -3.84 -6.07
CA GLN A 212 -10.13 -4.77 -5.41
C GLN A 212 -9.88 -4.89 -3.91
N ILE A 213 -8.82 -4.24 -3.40
CA ILE A 213 -8.54 -4.11 -1.96
C ILE A 213 -9.21 -2.83 -1.49
N TRP A 214 -10.11 -2.94 -0.51
CA TRP A 214 -10.79 -1.82 0.16
C TRP A 214 -11.76 -0.99 -0.70
N VAL A 215 -11.46 -0.73 -1.97
CA VAL A 215 -12.29 0.11 -2.87
C VAL A 215 -13.71 -0.43 -2.99
N PRO A 216 -13.96 -1.74 -3.24
CA PRO A 216 -15.32 -2.25 -3.31
C PRO A 216 -16.06 -2.14 -1.97
N LEU A 217 -15.33 -2.31 -0.85
CA LEU A 217 -15.89 -2.19 0.49
C LEU A 217 -16.35 -0.76 0.78
N ILE A 218 -15.52 0.24 0.48
CA ILE A 218 -15.87 1.65 0.68
C ILE A 218 -17.00 2.06 -0.28
N ALA A 219 -16.92 1.68 -1.55
CA ALA A 219 -17.97 2.00 -2.53
C ALA A 219 -19.34 1.51 -2.05
N HIS A 220 -19.41 0.27 -1.55
CA HIS A 220 -20.65 -0.28 -0.99
C HIS A 220 -21.13 0.45 0.27
N MET A 221 -20.21 0.96 1.10
CA MET A 221 -20.56 1.77 2.28
C MET A 221 -21.00 3.21 1.93
N MET A 222 -20.71 3.65 0.70
CA MET A 222 -21.13 4.95 0.15
C MET A 222 -22.46 4.86 -0.59
N GLU A 223 -23.04 3.66 -0.78
CA GLU A 223 -24.32 3.48 -1.46
C GLU A 223 -25.46 4.26 -0.77
N PRO A 224 -26.43 4.79 -1.55
CA PRO A 224 -27.63 5.41 -1.00
C PRO A 224 -28.34 4.48 -0.01
N GLY A 225 -28.63 4.98 1.19
CA GLY A 225 -29.27 4.19 2.26
C GLY A 225 -28.31 3.47 3.21
N ALA A 226 -27.01 3.40 2.92
CA ALA A 226 -26.02 2.96 3.91
C ALA A 226 -25.95 3.99 5.06
N ARG A 227 -25.74 3.54 6.30
CA ARG A 227 -25.62 4.42 7.49
C ARG A 227 -24.17 4.55 7.98
N ASN A 228 -23.22 4.23 7.11
CA ASN A 228 -21.81 4.11 7.49
C ASN A 228 -21.06 5.44 7.49
N PHE A 229 -21.47 6.36 6.62
CA PHE A 229 -20.85 7.67 6.43
C PHE A 229 -21.93 8.74 6.31
N THR A 230 -21.58 9.96 6.70
CA THR A 230 -22.39 11.16 6.57
C THR A 230 -22.49 11.59 5.10
N GLU A 231 -23.48 12.43 4.79
CA GLU A 231 -23.65 12.94 3.41
C GLU A 231 -22.46 13.81 2.97
N GLN A 232 -21.88 14.58 3.89
CA GLN A 232 -20.67 15.36 3.64
C GLN A 232 -19.48 14.46 3.26
N GLU A 233 -19.28 13.35 3.97
CA GLU A 233 -18.21 12.39 3.66
C GLU A 233 -18.40 11.73 2.29
N ARG A 234 -19.65 11.51 1.84
CA ARG A 234 -19.96 10.96 0.52
C ARG A 234 -19.62 11.93 -0.60
N ILE A 235 -20.10 13.17 -0.48
CA ILE A 235 -19.76 14.24 -1.43
C ILE A 235 -18.24 14.37 -1.53
N ARG A 236 -17.56 14.39 -0.38
CA ARG A 236 -16.11 14.50 -0.33
C ARG A 236 -15.40 13.30 -0.95
N TYR A 237 -15.90 12.09 -0.75
CA TYR A 237 -15.38 10.88 -1.38
C TYR A 237 -15.44 10.97 -2.91
N ASP A 238 -16.55 11.44 -3.48
CA ASP A 238 -16.72 11.58 -4.93
C ASP A 238 -15.75 12.63 -5.51
N GLU A 239 -15.59 13.79 -4.85
CA GLU A 239 -14.61 14.81 -5.22
C GLU A 239 -13.16 14.26 -5.23
N LEU A 240 -12.80 13.49 -4.21
CA LEU A 240 -11.45 12.95 -4.07
C LEU A 240 -11.17 11.82 -5.04
N LYS A 241 -12.18 11.00 -5.35
CA LYS A 241 -12.09 9.96 -6.38
C LYS A 241 -11.75 10.55 -7.74
N MET A 242 -12.35 11.70 -8.08
CA MET A 242 -12.10 12.42 -9.32
C MET A 242 -10.76 13.15 -9.32
N SER A 243 -10.48 13.93 -8.28
CA SER A 243 -9.27 14.76 -8.20
C SER A 243 -8.00 13.98 -7.88
N LYS A 244 -8.12 12.78 -7.30
CA LYS A 244 -7.04 11.93 -6.81
C LYS A 244 -6.15 12.59 -5.74
N LYS A 245 -6.63 13.68 -5.11
CA LYS A 245 -5.92 14.48 -4.09
C LYS A 245 -6.01 13.89 -2.67
N PHE A 246 -5.91 12.57 -2.53
CA PHE A 246 -6.10 11.86 -1.26
C PHE A 246 -5.16 12.34 -0.15
N ILE A 247 -3.93 12.74 -0.50
CA ILE A 247 -2.97 13.20 0.51
C ILE A 247 -3.36 14.56 1.11
N ASN A 248 -3.94 15.46 0.32
CA ASN A 248 -4.39 16.76 0.82
C ASN A 248 -5.53 16.57 1.82
N GLU A 249 -6.42 15.61 1.56
CA GLU A 249 -7.48 15.23 2.50
C GLU A 249 -6.92 14.66 3.80
N VAL A 250 -6.01 13.68 3.70
CA VAL A 250 -5.34 13.10 4.86
C VAL A 250 -4.66 14.17 5.72
N MET A 251 -4.20 15.23 5.09
CA MET A 251 -3.42 16.28 5.75
C MET A 251 -4.29 17.44 6.20
N GLY A 252 -5.51 17.60 5.69
CA GLY A 252 -6.38 18.74 5.98
C GLY A 252 -5.88 20.07 5.38
N TYR A 253 -4.89 20.03 4.48
CA TYR A 253 -4.36 21.20 3.79
C TYR A 253 -3.61 20.80 2.51
N ASP A 254 -3.42 21.76 1.60
CA ASP A 254 -2.66 21.50 0.37
C ASP A 254 -1.15 21.54 0.66
N ILE A 255 -0.59 20.39 1.00
CA ILE A 255 0.86 20.22 1.24
C ILE A 255 1.69 20.70 0.05
N LEU A 256 1.18 20.57 -1.17
CA LEU A 256 1.91 20.96 -2.38
C LEU A 256 1.89 22.47 -2.61
N ARG A 257 1.06 23.22 -1.87
CA ARG A 257 0.93 24.68 -1.96
C ARG A 257 1.20 25.43 -0.65
N GLY A 258 1.44 24.74 0.46
CA GLY A 258 1.86 25.34 1.73
C GLY A 258 0.81 26.18 2.47
N ARG A 259 -0.46 26.22 2.01
CA ARG A 259 -1.56 26.93 2.70
C ARG A 259 -2.59 25.94 3.27
N ALA A 260 -3.10 26.27 4.46
CA ALA A 260 -4.25 25.59 5.08
C ALA A 260 -5.45 25.58 4.11
N ALA A 261 -6.23 24.49 4.11
CA ALA A 261 -7.37 24.34 3.20
C ALA A 261 -8.53 25.31 3.50
N ASP A 262 -8.56 25.91 4.68
CA ASP A 262 -9.51 26.97 5.01
C ASP A 262 -8.84 28.33 4.84
N GLY A 263 -9.35 29.09 3.87
CA GLY A 263 -9.03 30.50 3.67
C GLY A 263 -9.59 31.35 4.81
N GLY A 264 -8.91 31.34 5.96
CA GLY A 264 -9.04 32.40 6.93
C GLY A 264 -8.21 33.59 6.46
N GLU A 265 -8.87 34.58 5.89
CA GLU A 265 -8.34 35.94 5.74
C GLU A 265 -7.97 36.44 7.13
N SER A 266 -6.67 36.57 7.40
CA SER A 266 -6.21 37.52 8.41
C SER A 266 -6.14 38.87 7.72
N ASP A 267 -7.24 39.62 7.80
CA ASP A 267 -7.24 41.07 7.61
C ASP A 267 -6.27 41.67 8.63
N ASP A 268 -5.08 42.00 8.17
CA ASP A 268 -4.25 43.03 8.79
C ASP A 268 -4.13 44.18 7.77
N GLU A 269 -5.27 44.83 7.51
CA GLU A 269 -5.30 46.26 7.23
C GLU A 269 -5.62 46.96 8.55
N HIS A 270 -4.68 47.76 9.06
CA HIS A 270 -4.91 49.14 9.47
C HIS A 270 -3.54 49.83 9.70
N GLU A 271 -3.16 50.61 8.68
CA GLU A 271 -2.30 51.80 8.77
C GLU A 271 -2.91 52.86 9.72
N PRO A 272 -2.19 53.94 10.13
CA PRO A 272 -0.99 54.52 9.50
C PRO A 272 0.24 54.73 10.41
#